data_AF-X1F2C0-F1
#
_entry.id   AF-X1F2C0-F1
#
_cell.length_a   1.000
_cell.length_b   1.000
_cell.length_c   1.000
_cell.angle_alpha   90.00
_cell.angle_beta   90.00
_cell.angle_gamma   90.00
#
_symmetry.space_group_name_H-M   'P 1'
#
loop_
_entity.id
_entity.type
_entity.pdbx_description
1 polymer ?
#
loop_
_entity_poly.entity_id
_entity_poly.type
_entity_poly.pdbx_seq_one_letter_code
_entity_poly.pdbx_strand_id
1 'polypeptide(L)'
;MIKRIATAPLRFLKSRPCIRSHIKVLFDDLVGISYSNSDNSIQHLQAAMNWLKYAQDVDQSGGISAGYCFRRGWLPSYPETTGYIIPTFLDYYHFINKEEYLRRAVKMADWLFKKR
;
A
#
# COMPACT_ATOMS: atom_id res chain seq x y z
N MET A 1 4.44 -33.89 -25.17
CA MET A 1 3.23 -33.38 -24.48
C MET A 1 3.54 -32.04 -23.82
N ILE A 2 3.86 -31.02 -24.62
CA ILE A 2 4.26 -29.68 -24.15
C ILE A 2 3.18 -28.70 -24.65
N LYS A 3 2.22 -28.37 -23.78
CA LYS A 3 1.28 -27.26 -23.99
C LYS A 3 0.91 -26.66 -22.64
N ARG A 4 1.66 -25.63 -22.19
CA ARG A 4 1.18 -24.55 -21.30
C ARG A 4 2.34 -23.60 -20.94
N ILE A 5 2.80 -22.78 -21.89
CA ILE A 5 3.70 -21.65 -21.55
C ILE A 5 3.17 -20.28 -22.06
N ALA A 6 2.31 -20.20 -23.07
CA ALA A 6 2.08 -18.91 -23.74
C ALA A 6 0.67 -18.30 -23.53
N THR A 7 0.22 -18.05 -22.29
CA THR A 7 -0.98 -17.19 -22.07
C THR A 7 -0.82 -16.09 -21.02
N ALA A 8 0.33 -15.99 -20.35
CA ALA A 8 0.58 -14.96 -19.35
C ALA A 8 0.77 -13.51 -19.89
N PRO A 9 1.38 -13.24 -21.07
CA PRO A 9 1.77 -11.87 -21.38
C PRO A 9 0.59 -10.99 -21.83
N LEU A 10 -0.43 -11.57 -22.49
CA LEU A 10 -1.55 -10.82 -23.06
C LEU A 10 -2.58 -10.32 -22.03
N ARG A 11 -2.61 -10.87 -20.81
CA ARG A 11 -3.47 -10.35 -19.73
C ARG A 11 -2.88 -9.14 -19.02
N PHE A 12 -1.56 -8.96 -19.09
CA PHE A 12 -0.87 -7.81 -18.48
C PHE A 12 -0.99 -6.53 -19.31
N LEU A 13 -1.30 -6.62 -20.61
CA LEU A 13 -1.52 -5.45 -21.48
C LEU A 13 -2.83 -4.68 -21.17
N LYS A 14 -3.77 -5.25 -20.42
CA LYS A 14 -4.99 -4.55 -19.94
C LYS A 14 -4.84 -3.94 -18.54
N SER A 15 -3.80 -4.31 -17.81
CA SER A 15 -3.44 -3.69 -16.53
C SER A 15 -2.63 -2.44 -16.83
N ARG A 16 -3.04 -1.29 -16.30
CA ARG A 16 -2.38 0.01 -16.47
C ARG A 16 -0.85 -0.16 -16.27
N PRO A 17 -0.02 -0.21 -17.34
CA PRO A 17 1.42 -0.43 -17.17
C PRO A 17 2.15 0.85 -16.76
N CYS A 18 1.43 1.95 -16.57
CA CYS A 18 2.01 3.28 -16.43
C CYS A 18 2.17 3.68 -14.97
N ILE A 19 2.85 2.87 -14.17
CA ILE A 19 3.59 3.36 -13.00
C ILE A 19 5.02 2.92 -13.24
N ARG A 20 5.90 3.86 -13.60
CA ARG A 20 7.32 3.59 -13.96
C ARG A 20 8.01 2.65 -12.96
N SER A 21 7.63 2.71 -11.70
CA SER A 21 8.13 1.86 -10.62
C SER A 21 7.88 0.36 -10.83
N HIS A 22 6.80 -0.06 -11.49
CA HIS A 22 6.53 -1.49 -11.72
C HIS A 22 7.51 -2.12 -12.70
N ILE A 23 7.92 -1.39 -13.74
CA ILE A 23 8.89 -1.91 -14.72
C ILE A 23 10.22 -2.16 -14.02
N LYS A 24 10.63 -1.26 -13.11
CA LYS A 24 11.82 -1.47 -12.29
C LYS A 24 11.70 -2.73 -11.43
N VAL A 25 10.60 -2.88 -10.68
CA VAL A 25 10.39 -4.07 -9.84
C VAL A 25 10.41 -5.37 -10.66
N LEU A 26 9.75 -5.40 -11.81
CA LEU A 26 9.74 -6.57 -12.70
C LEU A 26 11.11 -6.85 -13.32
N PHE A 27 11.87 -5.80 -13.65
CA PHE A 27 13.22 -5.93 -14.18
C PHE A 27 14.19 -6.45 -13.11
N ASP A 28 14.12 -5.89 -11.90
CA ASP A 28 14.92 -6.33 -10.76
C ASP A 28 14.67 -7.82 -10.46
N ASP A 29 13.39 -8.24 -10.46
CA ASP A 29 12.99 -9.65 -10.28
C ASP A 29 13.50 -10.56 -11.42
N LEU A 30 13.40 -10.09 -12.67
CA LEU A 30 13.87 -10.83 -13.85
C LEU A 30 15.40 -11.02 -13.87
N VAL A 31 16.15 -10.01 -13.44
CA VAL A 31 17.63 -10.03 -13.41
C VAL A 31 18.14 -10.69 -12.11
N GLY A 32 17.25 -11.09 -11.21
CA GLY A 32 17.62 -11.72 -9.93
C GLY A 32 18.31 -10.74 -8.98
N ILE A 33 18.03 -9.44 -9.12
CA ILE A 33 18.52 -8.41 -8.21
C ILE A 33 17.78 -8.58 -6.89
N SER A 34 18.47 -9.19 -5.93
CA SER A 34 18.01 -9.26 -4.56
C SER A 34 18.50 -8.03 -3.81
N TYR A 35 17.57 -7.27 -3.24
CA TYR A 35 17.93 -6.18 -2.34
C TYR A 35 18.52 -6.77 -1.05
N SER A 36 19.64 -6.22 -0.58
CA SER A 36 20.16 -6.58 0.74
C SER A 36 19.07 -6.35 1.78
N ASN A 37 18.76 -7.38 2.56
CA ASN A 37 18.00 -7.21 3.79
C ASN A 37 18.83 -6.30 4.70
N SER A 38 18.46 -5.03 4.79
CA SER A 38 18.94 -4.22 5.89
C SER A 38 18.38 -4.84 7.17
N ASP A 39 19.22 -5.24 8.12
CA ASP A 39 18.77 -5.70 9.45
C ASP A 39 18.15 -4.56 10.29
N ASN A 40 17.93 -3.40 9.68
CA ASN A 40 17.37 -2.22 10.31
C ASN A 40 15.84 -2.26 10.30
N SER A 41 15.26 -2.84 11.36
CA SER A 41 13.81 -2.87 11.59
C SER A 41 13.16 -1.48 11.56
N ILE A 42 13.88 -0.41 11.92
CA ILE A 42 13.34 0.96 11.89
C ILE A 42 13.13 1.44 10.46
N GLN A 43 14.01 1.09 9.52
CA GLN A 43 13.84 1.42 8.10
C GLN A 43 12.62 0.71 7.51
N HIS A 44 12.44 -0.58 7.82
CA HIS A 44 11.27 -1.35 7.38
C HIS A 44 9.96 -0.78 7.94
N LEU A 45 9.96 -0.44 9.23
CA LEU A 45 8.81 0.19 9.88
C LEU A 45 8.47 1.54 9.25
N GLN A 46 9.48 2.39 8.99
CA GLN A 46 9.28 3.67 8.30
C GLN A 46 8.72 3.49 6.88
N ALA A 47 9.24 2.51 6.13
CA ALA A 47 8.74 2.19 4.79
C ALA A 47 7.27 1.74 4.82
N ALA A 48 6.91 0.86 5.77
CA ALA A 48 5.54 0.41 5.97
C ALA A 48 4.60 1.58 6.33
N MET A 49 4.98 2.44 7.27
CA MET A 49 4.18 3.61 7.64
C MET A 49 4.05 4.63 6.51
N ASN A 50 5.09 4.81 5.69
CA ASN A 50 5.01 5.65 4.50
C ASN A 50 4.06 5.07 3.44
N TRP A 51 4.03 3.74 3.27
CA TRP A 51 3.08 3.08 2.38
C TRP A 51 1.63 3.28 2.86
N LEU A 52 1.38 3.15 4.16
CA LEU A 52 0.06 3.38 4.75
C LEU A 52 -0.40 4.84 4.65
N LYS A 53 0.51 5.81 4.86
CA LYS A 53 0.22 7.24 4.62
C LYS A 53 -0.25 7.46 3.19
N TYR A 54 0.49 6.91 2.23
CA TYR A 54 0.12 7.01 0.82
C TYR A 54 -1.21 6.31 0.53
N ALA A 55 -1.47 5.15 1.14
CA ALA A 55 -2.75 4.45 1.02
C ALA A 55 -3.96 5.26 1.51
N GLN A 56 -3.76 6.17 2.47
CA GLN A 56 -4.80 7.11 2.93
C GLN A 56 -4.98 8.29 1.96
N ASP A 57 -3.88 8.72 1.34
CA ASP A 57 -3.85 9.94 0.52
C ASP A 57 -4.38 9.70 -0.90
N VAL A 58 -4.35 8.46 -1.40
CA VAL A 58 -4.74 8.12 -2.79
C VAL A 58 -6.19 8.44 -3.14
N ASP A 59 -7.14 8.26 -2.23
CA ASP A 59 -8.56 8.54 -2.49
C ASP A 59 -9.09 9.81 -1.81
N GLN A 60 -8.25 10.44 -0.96
CA GLN A 60 -8.53 11.65 -0.17
C GLN A 60 -9.80 11.60 0.71
N SER A 61 -10.48 10.45 0.78
CA SER A 61 -11.75 10.28 1.49
C SER A 61 -11.57 10.40 3.00
N GLY A 62 -10.39 10.04 3.50
CA GLY A 62 -10.04 10.01 4.92
C GLY A 62 -9.87 8.60 5.48
N GLY A 63 -10.48 7.60 4.84
CA GLY A 63 -10.24 6.18 5.12
C GLY A 63 -8.95 5.66 4.49
N ILE A 64 -8.68 4.38 4.67
CA ILE A 64 -7.56 3.67 4.04
C ILE A 64 -8.08 2.76 2.94
N SER A 65 -7.40 2.80 1.79
CA SER A 65 -7.60 1.87 0.69
C SER A 65 -7.66 0.41 1.15
N ALA A 66 -8.62 -0.36 0.63
CA ALA A 66 -8.73 -1.79 0.90
C ALA A 66 -7.47 -2.59 0.48
N GLY A 67 -6.65 -2.02 -0.41
CA GLY A 67 -5.41 -2.64 -0.86
C GLY A 67 -4.98 -2.15 -2.23
N TYR A 68 -3.83 -2.67 -2.66
CA TYR A 68 -3.26 -2.39 -3.97
C TYR A 68 -3.19 -3.66 -4.80
N CYS A 69 -3.54 -3.57 -6.08
CA CYS A 69 -3.24 -4.64 -7.03
C CYS A 69 -2.68 -4.08 -8.34
N PHE A 70 -1.70 -4.77 -8.93
CA PHE A 70 -1.07 -4.35 -10.19
C PHE A 70 -2.06 -4.09 -11.33
N ARG A 71 -3.22 -4.75 -11.32
CA ARG A 71 -4.23 -4.60 -12.37
C ARG A 71 -5.11 -3.36 -12.21
N ARG A 72 -5.57 -3.08 -10.99
CA ARG A 72 -6.57 -2.03 -10.72
C ARG A 72 -5.98 -0.82 -9.98
N GLY A 73 -4.73 -0.91 -9.53
CA GLY A 73 -4.12 0.07 -8.66
C GLY A 73 -4.70 -0.01 -7.24
N TRP A 74 -4.78 1.14 -6.60
CA TRP A 74 -5.42 1.31 -5.28
C TRP A 74 -6.92 1.08 -5.37
N LEU A 75 -7.44 0.35 -4.41
CA LEU A 75 -8.88 0.14 -4.25
C LEU A 75 -9.49 1.28 -3.42
N PRO A 76 -10.82 1.50 -3.47
CA PRO A 76 -11.47 2.48 -2.60
C PRO A 76 -11.24 2.18 -1.11
N SER A 77 -11.38 3.20 -0.26
CA SER A 77 -11.33 3.01 1.19
C SER A 77 -12.39 2.03 1.69
N TYR A 78 -12.01 1.17 2.64
CA TYR A 78 -12.87 0.10 3.15
C TYR A 78 -12.96 0.13 4.69
N PRO A 79 -14.17 0.00 5.29
CA PRO A 79 -14.37 0.11 6.74
C PRO A 79 -13.51 -0.82 7.57
N GLU A 80 -13.44 -2.10 7.19
CA GLU A 80 -12.66 -3.10 7.92
C GLU A 80 -11.17 -2.75 7.92
N THR A 81 -10.62 -2.46 6.73
CA THR A 81 -9.23 -2.06 6.55
C THR A 81 -8.87 -0.81 7.31
N THR A 82 -9.75 0.19 7.25
CA THR A 82 -9.56 1.45 7.98
C THR A 82 -9.60 1.21 9.48
N GLY A 83 -10.52 0.37 9.96
CA GLY A 83 -10.73 0.09 11.39
C GLY A 83 -9.49 -0.49 12.07
N TYR A 84 -8.89 -1.54 11.51
CA TYR A 84 -7.71 -2.16 12.13
C TYR A 84 -6.41 -1.36 11.93
N ILE A 85 -6.38 -0.39 11.01
CA ILE A 85 -5.21 0.49 10.79
C ILE A 85 -5.18 1.69 11.74
N ILE A 86 -6.34 2.13 12.26
CA ILE A 86 -6.41 3.18 13.29
C ILE A 86 -5.47 2.92 14.47
N PRO A 87 -5.52 1.77 15.17
CA PRO A 87 -4.63 1.51 16.30
C PRO A 87 -3.15 1.51 15.87
N THR A 88 -2.81 1.02 14.68
CA THR A 88 -1.44 1.09 14.16
C THR A 88 -0.90 2.53 14.08
N PHE A 89 -1.71 3.49 13.65
CA PHE A 89 -1.29 4.90 13.60
C PHE A 89 -1.19 5.54 14.99
N LEU A 90 -2.05 5.15 15.93
CA LEU A 90 -2.00 5.62 17.32
C LEU A 90 -0.75 5.07 18.03
N ASP A 91 -0.46 3.78 17.88
CA ASP A 91 0.75 3.16 18.44
C ASP A 91 2.01 3.81 17.85
N TYR A 92 2.02 4.05 16.54
CA TYR A 92 3.16 4.72 15.91
C TYR A 92 3.30 6.18 16.36
N TYR A 93 2.19 6.90 16.57
CA TYR A 93 2.23 8.23 17.19
C TYR A 93 2.89 8.18 18.56
N HIS A 94 2.51 7.25 19.44
CA HIS A 94 3.15 7.09 20.75
C HIS A 94 4.62 6.70 20.66
N PHE A 95 5.00 5.93 19.63
CA PHE A 95 6.37 5.50 19.44
C PHE A 95 7.33 6.63 19.02
N ILE A 96 6.90 7.55 18.14
CA ILE A 96 7.79 8.60 17.60
C ILE A 96 7.36 10.04 17.92
N ASN A 97 6.24 10.22 18.61
CA ASN A 97 5.65 11.49 19.01
C ASN A 97 5.45 12.50 17.85
N LYS A 98 4.95 12.02 16.70
CA LYS A 98 4.65 12.87 15.53
C LYS A 98 3.15 13.03 15.32
N GLU A 99 2.64 14.23 15.60
CA GLU A 99 1.22 14.61 15.49
C GLU A 99 0.55 14.30 14.13
N GLU A 100 1.32 14.14 13.05
CA GLU A 100 0.75 13.72 11.76
C GLU A 100 0.02 12.38 11.86
N TYR A 101 0.51 11.43 12.66
CA TYR A 101 -0.06 10.09 12.75
C TYR A 101 -1.35 10.09 13.57
N LEU A 102 -1.40 10.87 14.66
CA LEU A 102 -2.62 11.08 15.43
C LEU A 102 -3.72 11.72 14.56
N ARG A 103 -3.39 12.80 13.83
CA ARG A 103 -4.36 13.46 12.93
C ARG A 103 -4.90 12.51 11.86
N ARG A 104 -4.04 11.65 11.31
CA ARG A 104 -4.45 10.63 10.32
C ARG A 104 -5.37 9.59 10.94
N ALA A 105 -5.11 9.15 12.17
CA ALA A 105 -5.97 8.23 12.91
C ALA A 105 -7.36 8.83 13.18
N VAL A 106 -7.42 10.09 13.62
CA VAL A 106 -8.69 10.79 13.82
C VAL A 106 -9.47 10.90 12.51
N LYS A 107 -8.82 11.28 11.40
CA LYS A 107 -9.46 11.35 10.09
C LYS A 107 -10.05 10.00 9.64
N MET A 108 -9.38 8.89 9.93
CA MET A 108 -9.89 7.55 9.67
C MET A 108 -11.13 7.24 10.52
N ALA A 109 -11.11 7.59 11.81
CA ALA A 109 -12.25 7.41 12.70
C ALA A 109 -13.47 8.25 12.24
N ASP A 110 -13.26 9.52 11.92
CA ASP A 110 -14.30 10.41 11.39
C ASP A 110 -14.94 9.83 10.12
N TRP A 111 -14.11 9.29 9.22
CA TRP A 111 -14.58 8.66 7.99
C TRP A 111 -15.44 7.41 8.24
N LEU A 112 -15.14 6.62 9.28
CA LEU A 112 -15.94 5.43 9.64
C LEU A 112 -17.34 5.80 10.14
N PHE A 113 -17.46 6.89 10.89
CA PHE A 113 -18.73 7.32 11.49
C PHE A 113 -19.55 8.26 10.62
N LYS A 114 -18.98 8.77 9.51
CA LYS A 114 -19.73 9.61 8.57
C LYS A 114 -20.86 8.80 7.93
N LYS A 115 -22.11 9.25 8.14
CA LYS A 115 -23.29 8.69 7.45
C LYS A 115 -23.05 8.70 5.93
N ARG A 116 -23.23 7.53 5.31
CA ARG A 116 -23.11 7.31 3.86
C ARG A 116 -24.49 7.31 3.22
#